data_AF-A0A3R7J860-F1
#
_entry.id   AF-A0A3R7J860-F1
#
_cell.length_a   1.000
_cell.length_b   1.000
_cell.length_c   1.000
_cell.angle_alpha   90.00
_cell.angle_beta   90.00
_cell.angle_gamma   90.00
#
_symmetry.space_group_name_H-M   'P 1'
#
loop_
_entity.id
_entity.type
_entity.pdbx_description
1 polymer ?
#
loop_
_entity_poly.entity_id
_entity_poly.type
_entity_poly.pdbx_seq_one_letter_code
_entity_poly.pdbx_strand_id
1 'polypeptide(L)'
;MSRLVPYRSKASEEVAARIEQTLASTMYLVQTTGPTSYVIQEQNSEKKHRVLIGSMQTCSCGTADICTHILFVMLKVLRVPATTPVVWQKSLIDSEIETLLRAGYRERTRPATKPYVSKRKEAATAQVEDTAVERHDLVEGEVCAICQEDMEANQPLTFCRKGCGNNFHVECMKVFGESRRQSKENIICPLCRQDWGDLALSALKKEIDVANRAPNVHKGTSCRKYRGDKCPIQDYLVKAISGTKVDPENAKTFGYSL
;
A
#
# COMPACT_ATOMS: atom_id res chain seq x y z
N MET A 1 16.72 30.94 -4.20
CA MET A 1 17.56 29.90 -4.82
C MET A 1 17.03 29.59 -6.21
N SER A 2 17.90 29.48 -7.21
CA SER A 2 17.51 29.19 -8.59
C SER A 2 17.30 27.69 -8.80
N ARG A 3 16.33 27.32 -9.63
CA ARG A 3 16.11 25.93 -10.05
C ARG A 3 17.35 25.41 -10.79
N LEU A 4 17.77 24.16 -10.51
CA LEU A 4 18.98 23.57 -11.09
C LEU A 4 18.78 23.10 -12.54
N VAL A 5 17.54 22.81 -12.91
CA VAL A 5 17.14 22.35 -14.25
C VAL A 5 16.00 23.24 -14.74
N PRO A 6 15.89 23.57 -16.04
CA PRO A 6 14.80 24.37 -16.57
C PRO A 6 13.41 23.82 -16.20
N TYR A 7 12.49 24.72 -15.90
CA TYR A 7 11.11 24.36 -15.56
C TYR A 7 10.35 23.81 -16.78
N ARG A 8 9.64 22.70 -16.59
CA ARG A 8 8.82 22.07 -17.63
C ARG A 8 7.36 22.44 -17.44
N SER A 9 6.81 23.27 -18.33
CA SER A 9 5.41 23.68 -18.28
C SER A 9 4.43 22.55 -18.62
N LYS A 10 4.85 21.58 -19.45
CA LYS A 10 4.06 20.40 -19.83
C LYS A 10 4.86 19.13 -19.54
N ALA A 11 4.16 18.07 -19.13
CA ALA A 11 4.75 16.74 -19.04
C ALA A 11 5.12 16.24 -20.45
N SER A 12 6.29 15.61 -20.59
CA SER A 12 6.61 14.87 -21.81
C SER A 12 5.71 13.63 -21.92
N GLU A 13 5.51 13.15 -23.14
CA GLU A 13 4.69 11.96 -23.39
C GLU A 13 5.20 10.73 -22.60
N GLU A 14 6.52 10.56 -22.50
CA GLU A 14 7.12 9.51 -21.67
C GLU A 14 6.76 9.63 -20.19
N VAL A 15 6.76 10.86 -19.65
CA VAL A 15 6.45 11.08 -18.23
C VAL A 15 4.95 10.91 -17.98
N ALA A 16 4.09 11.33 -18.93
CA ALA A 16 2.65 11.07 -18.86
C ALA A 16 2.36 9.57 -18.84
N ALA A 17 2.98 8.78 -19.73
CA ALA A 17 2.85 7.33 -19.74
C ALA A 17 3.33 6.69 -18.42
N ARG A 18 4.45 7.18 -17.85
CA ARG A 18 4.94 6.73 -16.53
C ARG A 18 3.99 7.11 -15.39
N ILE A 19 3.30 8.25 -15.47
CA ILE A 19 2.29 8.65 -14.48
C ILE A 19 1.15 7.64 -14.47
N GLU A 20 0.59 7.31 -15.64
CA GLU A 20 -0.48 6.31 -15.77
C GLU A 20 -0.02 4.94 -15.28
N GLN A 21 1.18 4.51 -15.66
CA GLN A 21 1.80 3.27 -15.19
C GLN A 21 1.94 3.24 -13.66
N THR A 22 2.40 4.34 -13.04
CA THR A 22 2.54 4.43 -11.58
C THR A 22 1.19 4.38 -10.86
N LEU A 23 0.14 4.98 -11.43
CA LEU A 23 -1.20 4.91 -10.84
C LEU A 23 -1.77 3.49 -10.88
N ALA A 24 -1.55 2.77 -11.99
CA ALA A 24 -2.02 1.40 -12.19
C ALA A 24 -1.18 0.33 -11.46
N SER A 25 0.08 0.62 -11.14
CA SER A 25 0.99 -0.33 -10.46
C SER A 25 0.95 -0.18 -8.95
N THR A 26 1.10 -1.30 -8.24
CA THR A 26 1.23 -1.31 -6.78
C THR A 26 2.70 -1.36 -6.38
N MET A 27 3.09 -0.51 -5.44
CA MET A 27 4.42 -0.48 -4.84
C MET A 27 4.27 -0.25 -3.34
N TYR A 28 5.28 -0.64 -2.58
CA TYR A 28 5.28 -0.61 -1.13
C TYR A 28 6.31 0.39 -0.60
N LEU A 29 5.86 1.30 0.26
CA LEU A 29 6.72 2.15 1.07
C LEU A 29 7.29 1.34 2.23
N VAL A 30 8.57 0.98 2.14
CA VAL A 30 9.28 0.17 3.13
C VAL A 30 9.81 1.02 4.29
N GLN A 31 10.33 2.21 3.98
CA GLN A 31 10.93 3.05 5.01
C GLN A 31 10.96 4.53 4.60
N THR A 32 10.79 5.40 5.59
CA THR A 32 11.08 6.83 5.48
C THR A 32 12.31 7.16 6.33
N THR A 33 13.45 7.40 5.69
CA THR A 33 14.73 7.72 6.39
C THR A 33 14.82 9.20 6.75
N GLY A 34 13.96 10.04 6.17
CA GLY A 34 13.85 11.47 6.46
C GLY A 34 12.59 12.06 5.82
N PRO A 35 12.34 13.38 5.94
CA PRO A 35 11.17 14.04 5.35
C PRO A 35 11.14 13.94 3.82
N THR A 36 12.30 13.76 3.20
CA THR A 36 12.51 13.74 1.76
C THR A 36 13.15 12.47 1.23
N SER A 37 13.37 11.45 2.09
CA SER A 37 14.06 10.22 1.72
C SER A 37 13.17 9.00 1.95
N TYR A 38 12.88 8.29 0.88
CA TYR A 38 11.94 7.17 0.85
C TYR A 38 12.62 5.91 0.30
N VAL A 39 12.25 4.76 0.84
CA VAL A 39 12.66 3.43 0.34
C VAL A 39 11.43 2.69 -0.11
N ILE A 40 11.41 2.27 -1.37
CA ILE A 40 10.27 1.67 -2.04
C ILE A 40 10.65 0.28 -2.54
N GLN A 41 9.68 -0.62 -2.56
CA GLN A 41 9.80 -1.97 -3.12
C GLN A 41 8.60 -2.23 -4.04
N GLU A 42 8.85 -2.73 -5.26
CA GLU A 42 7.78 -3.07 -6.19
C GLU A 42 7.13 -4.42 -5.84
N GLN A 43 5.88 -4.63 -6.25
CA GLN A 43 5.16 -5.87 -5.95
C GLN A 43 5.85 -7.15 -6.47
N ASN A 44 6.50 -7.07 -7.63
CA ASN A 44 7.12 -8.22 -8.30
C ASN A 44 8.66 -8.24 -8.20
N SER A 45 9.24 -7.45 -7.30
CA SER A 45 10.69 -7.32 -7.16
C SER A 45 11.12 -7.27 -5.69
N GLU A 46 12.17 -8.00 -5.36
CA GLU A 46 12.82 -7.90 -4.05
C GLU A 46 13.81 -6.73 -3.97
N LYS A 47 14.09 -6.06 -5.09
CA LYS A 47 15.00 -4.92 -5.13
C LYS A 47 14.35 -3.69 -4.48
N LYS A 48 15.07 -3.11 -3.52
CA LYS A 48 14.68 -1.85 -2.87
C LYS A 48 15.26 -0.67 -3.63
N HIS A 49 14.43 0.34 -3.88
CA HIS A 49 14.82 1.58 -4.54
C HIS A 49 14.77 2.74 -3.55
N ARG A 50 15.86 3.50 -3.47
CA ARG A 50 15.94 4.71 -2.65
C ARG A 50 15.60 5.91 -3.52
N VAL A 51 14.59 6.68 -3.09
CA VAL A 51 14.13 7.91 -3.74
C VAL A 51 14.41 9.09 -2.83
N LEU A 52 15.01 10.14 -3.39
CA LEU A 52 15.29 11.41 -2.71
C LEU A 52 14.55 12.54 -3.41
N ILE A 53 13.72 13.24 -2.64
CA ILE A 53 12.92 14.38 -3.09
C ILE A 53 13.57 15.68 -2.63
N GLY A 54 14.15 16.46 -3.52
CA GLY A 54 14.80 17.71 -3.12
C GLY A 54 15.11 18.65 -4.27
N SER A 55 16.19 19.42 -4.13
CA SER A 55 16.66 20.33 -5.18
C SER A 55 16.91 19.61 -6.49
N MET A 56 17.36 18.34 -6.42
CA MET A 56 17.42 17.41 -7.54
C MET A 56 16.76 16.09 -7.17
N GLN A 57 15.79 15.67 -7.97
CA GLN A 57 15.05 14.42 -7.76
C GLN A 57 15.90 13.23 -8.23
N THR A 58 16.25 12.32 -7.32
CA THR A 58 17.11 11.17 -7.63
C THR A 58 16.48 9.86 -7.16
N CYS A 59 16.71 8.79 -7.95
CA CYS A 59 16.29 7.43 -7.62
C CYS A 59 17.43 6.46 -7.91
N SER A 60 17.59 5.44 -7.08
CA SER A 60 18.59 4.37 -7.28
C SER A 60 18.22 3.38 -8.40
N CYS A 61 17.12 3.58 -9.14
CA CYS A 61 16.73 2.74 -10.27
C CYS A 61 17.55 2.99 -11.55
N GLY A 62 18.42 4.01 -11.56
CA GLY A 62 19.31 4.33 -12.68
C GLY A 62 18.67 5.16 -13.81
N THR A 63 17.40 5.54 -13.71
CA THR A 63 16.75 6.41 -14.69
C THR A 63 17.25 7.85 -14.55
N ALA A 64 17.74 8.43 -15.64
CA ALA A 64 18.27 9.80 -15.66
C ALA A 64 17.18 10.85 -15.39
N ASP A 65 15.96 10.65 -15.93
CA ASP A 65 14.83 11.57 -15.77
C ASP A 65 13.88 11.16 -14.62
N ILE A 66 12.60 11.54 -14.67
CA ILE A 66 11.58 11.15 -13.69
C ILE A 66 11.15 9.69 -13.94
N CYS A 67 11.37 8.81 -12.96
CA CYS A 67 10.97 7.40 -13.01
C CYS A 67 9.65 7.15 -12.26
N THR A 68 9.09 5.96 -12.45
CA THR A 68 7.87 5.50 -11.79
C THR A 68 7.98 5.49 -10.26
N HIS A 69 9.18 5.30 -9.68
CA HIS A 69 9.40 5.37 -8.23
C HIS A 69 9.32 6.79 -7.68
N ILE A 70 9.86 7.79 -8.40
CA ILE A 70 9.73 9.20 -8.02
C ILE A 70 8.25 9.60 -8.09
N LEU A 71 7.57 9.19 -9.17
CA LEU A 71 6.14 9.41 -9.34
C LEU A 71 5.32 8.72 -8.24
N PHE A 72 5.71 7.53 -7.79
CA PHE A 72 5.02 6.84 -6.69
C PHE A 72 5.07 7.70 -5.40
N VAL A 73 6.22 8.28 -5.09
CA VAL A 73 6.33 9.19 -3.95
C VAL A 73 5.48 10.43 -4.14
N MET A 74 5.53 11.08 -5.31
CA MET A 74 4.76 12.30 -5.56
C MET A 74 3.25 12.05 -5.54
N LEU A 75 2.78 11.01 -6.23
CA LEU A 75 1.36 10.74 -6.48
C LEU A 75 0.71 9.95 -5.34
N LYS A 76 1.34 8.86 -4.87
CA LYS A 76 0.73 7.95 -3.88
C LYS A 76 1.13 8.31 -2.44
N VAL A 77 2.38 8.68 -2.17
CA VAL A 77 2.84 9.00 -0.79
C VAL A 77 2.51 10.45 -0.40
N LEU A 78 2.94 11.42 -1.22
CA LEU A 78 2.73 12.85 -0.97
C LEU A 78 1.35 13.33 -1.42
N ARG A 79 0.65 12.55 -2.26
CA ARG A 79 -0.72 12.82 -2.73
C ARG A 79 -0.84 14.12 -3.52
N VAL A 80 0.15 14.39 -4.36
CA VAL A 80 0.13 15.48 -5.33
C VAL A 80 -0.74 15.06 -6.53
N PRO A 81 -1.71 15.87 -6.96
CA PRO A 81 -2.49 15.59 -8.16
C PRO A 81 -1.60 15.46 -9.40
N ALA A 82 -1.89 14.48 -10.25
CA ALA A 82 -1.14 14.23 -11.50
C ALA A 82 -1.16 15.41 -12.48
N THR A 83 -2.07 16.38 -12.29
CA THR A 83 -2.19 17.61 -13.07
C THR A 83 -1.23 18.71 -12.63
N THR A 84 -0.57 18.56 -11.47
CA THR A 84 0.30 19.59 -10.90
C THR A 84 1.71 19.52 -11.46
N PRO A 85 2.30 20.62 -11.97
CA PRO A 85 3.62 20.58 -12.61
C PRO A 85 4.77 20.04 -11.78
N VAL A 86 4.67 20.18 -10.45
CA VAL A 86 5.65 19.68 -9.48
C VAL A 86 5.90 18.17 -9.63
N VAL A 87 4.91 17.39 -10.11
CA VAL A 87 5.03 15.94 -10.33
C VAL A 87 6.08 15.58 -11.38
N TRP A 88 6.19 16.38 -12.45
CA TRP A 88 7.10 16.12 -13.57
C TRP A 88 8.32 17.05 -13.59
N GLN A 89 8.59 17.78 -12.50
CA GLN A 89 9.81 18.57 -12.38
C GLN A 89 10.98 17.73 -11.86
N LYS A 90 12.10 17.76 -12.61
CA LYS A 90 13.35 17.08 -12.22
C LYS A 90 14.10 17.78 -11.08
N SER A 91 13.91 19.08 -10.93
CA SER A 91 14.50 19.91 -9.88
C SER A 91 13.39 20.71 -9.24
N LEU A 92 13.37 20.80 -7.90
CA LEU A 92 12.42 21.61 -7.14
C LEU A 92 13.16 22.74 -6.41
N ILE A 93 12.49 23.86 -6.18
CA ILE A 93 13.01 24.91 -5.30
C ILE A 93 12.52 24.69 -3.86
N ASP A 94 13.20 25.29 -2.88
CA ASP A 94 12.88 25.07 -1.46
C ASP A 94 11.44 25.38 -1.09
N SER A 95 10.85 26.43 -1.67
CA SER A 95 9.43 26.76 -1.44
C SER A 95 8.49 25.69 -1.99
N GLU A 96 8.83 25.05 -3.12
CA GLU A 96 8.05 23.93 -3.65
C GLU A 96 8.19 22.69 -2.75
N ILE A 97 9.40 22.41 -2.27
CA ILE A 97 9.67 21.30 -1.35
C ILE A 97 8.93 21.51 -0.03
N GLU A 98 8.98 22.71 0.55
CA GLU A 98 8.27 23.03 1.77
C GLU A 98 6.75 22.90 1.58
N THR A 99 6.22 23.39 0.45
CA THR A 99 4.79 23.26 0.12
C THR A 99 4.39 21.79 -0.04
N LEU A 100 5.25 20.95 -0.64
CA LEU A 100 5.05 19.51 -0.74
C LEU A 100 5.00 18.85 0.64
N LEU A 101 5.96 19.14 1.50
CA LEU A 101 6.06 18.56 2.84
C LEU A 101 4.91 18.98 3.76
N ARG A 102 4.40 20.21 3.58
CA ARG A 102 3.21 20.72 4.29
C ARG A 102 1.88 20.23 3.70
N ALA A 103 1.93 19.29 2.75
CA ALA A 103 0.75 18.79 2.04
C ALA A 103 -0.05 19.89 1.31
N GLY A 104 0.59 21.00 0.95
CA GLY A 104 -0.05 22.16 0.31
C GLY A 104 -0.63 21.87 -1.08
N TYR A 105 -0.12 20.83 -1.75
CA TYR A 105 -0.63 20.37 -3.04
C TYR A 105 -1.71 19.29 -2.94
N ARG A 106 -2.00 18.76 -1.74
CA ARG A 106 -3.02 17.71 -1.60
C ARG A 106 -4.40 18.28 -1.92
N GLU A 107 -5.14 17.56 -2.74
CA GLU A 107 -6.51 17.98 -3.07
C GLU A 107 -7.38 17.89 -1.82
N ARG A 108 -8.04 19.01 -1.46
CA ARG A 108 -8.84 19.15 -0.23
C ARG A 108 -10.17 18.37 -0.28
N THR A 109 -10.44 17.65 -1.36
CA THR A 109 -11.70 16.94 -1.60
C THR A 109 -11.87 15.70 -0.74
N ARG A 110 -10.78 15.15 -0.18
CA ARG A 110 -10.86 14.12 0.86
C ARG A 110 -10.67 14.75 2.25
N PRO A 111 -11.50 14.38 3.24
CA PRO A 111 -11.26 14.81 4.61
C PRO A 111 -9.84 14.42 4.98
N ALA A 112 -9.05 15.39 5.44
CA ALA A 112 -7.73 15.11 5.98
C ALA A 112 -7.88 13.98 7.00
N THR A 113 -7.12 12.89 6.83
CA THR A 113 -7.01 11.88 7.87
C THR A 113 -6.60 12.64 9.12
N LYS A 114 -7.52 12.77 10.08
CA LYS A 114 -7.20 13.43 11.34
C LYS A 114 -6.01 12.66 11.87
N PRO A 115 -4.85 13.29 12.11
CA PRO A 115 -3.84 12.63 12.93
C PRO A 115 -4.54 12.39 14.26
N TYR A 116 -4.96 11.16 14.51
CA TYR A 116 -5.53 10.82 15.80
C TYR A 116 -4.36 10.92 16.75
N VAL A 117 -4.32 12.07 17.44
CA VAL A 117 -3.41 12.32 18.53
C VAL A 117 -3.74 11.24 19.54
N SER A 118 -2.88 10.23 19.59
CA SER A 118 -2.75 9.37 20.77
C SER A 118 -2.78 10.31 21.96
N LYS A 119 -3.83 10.21 22.79
CA LYS A 119 -3.70 10.62 24.19
C LYS A 119 -2.51 9.83 24.69
N ARG A 120 -1.34 10.48 24.74
CA ARG A 120 -0.17 9.98 25.45
C ARG A 120 -0.66 9.70 26.86
N LYS A 121 -0.93 8.44 27.18
CA LYS A 121 -0.92 8.00 28.57
C LYS A 121 0.54 8.10 28.96
N GLU A 122 0.84 9.13 29.74
CA GLU A 122 2.19 9.42 30.22
C GLU A 122 2.83 8.15 30.78
N ALA A 123 4.13 8.01 30.52
CA ALA A 123 4.95 6.92 30.98
C ALA A 123 4.87 6.83 32.52
N ALA A 124 4.00 5.98 33.02
CA ALA A 124 4.00 5.51 34.38
C ALA A 124 4.28 4.01 34.33
N THR A 125 5.46 3.65 34.83
CA THR A 125 5.84 2.32 35.30
C THR A 125 4.65 1.49 35.77
N ALA A 126 4.51 0.29 35.19
CA ALA A 126 4.21 -0.99 35.86
C ALA A 126 3.30 -1.91 35.03
N GLN A 127 3.79 -3.15 34.92
CA GLN A 127 3.09 -4.42 34.66
C GLN A 127 2.60 -4.74 33.24
N VAL A 128 3.11 -5.89 32.78
CA VAL A 128 2.71 -6.61 31.58
C VAL A 128 1.34 -7.22 31.86
N GLU A 129 0.29 -6.45 31.64
CA GLU A 129 -1.05 -6.99 31.43
C GLU A 129 -1.33 -6.94 29.93
N ASP A 130 -1.81 -8.06 29.40
CA ASP A 130 -2.21 -8.28 28.01
C ASP A 130 -3.47 -7.45 27.70
N THR A 131 -3.34 -6.12 27.70
CA THR A 131 -4.42 -5.24 27.25
C THR A 131 -4.43 -5.31 25.73
N ALA A 132 -5.26 -6.21 25.19
CA ALA A 132 -5.53 -6.28 23.76
C ALA A 132 -5.95 -4.90 23.26
N VAL A 133 -5.14 -4.30 22.39
CA VAL A 133 -5.45 -3.00 21.80
C VAL A 133 -6.68 -3.16 20.89
N GLU A 134 -7.66 -2.27 21.08
CA GLU A 134 -8.87 -2.25 20.27
C GLU A 134 -8.53 -1.88 18.82
N ARG A 135 -9.11 -2.63 17.87
CA ARG A 135 -8.97 -2.35 16.44
C ARG A 135 -9.72 -1.05 16.12
N HIS A 136 -9.07 -0.13 15.42
CA HIS A 136 -9.76 1.05 14.92
C HIS A 136 -10.78 0.69 13.84
N ASP A 137 -11.95 1.32 13.90
CA ASP A 137 -12.96 1.24 12.85
C ASP A 137 -12.37 1.72 11.52
N LEU A 138 -12.71 1.01 10.46
CA LEU A 138 -12.29 1.38 9.11
C LEU A 138 -13.13 2.57 8.64
N VAL A 139 -12.48 3.71 8.40
CA VAL A 139 -13.15 4.90 7.87
C VAL A 139 -13.11 4.88 6.34
N GLU A 140 -14.18 5.31 5.67
CA GLU A 140 -14.16 5.44 4.21
C GLU A 140 -13.03 6.38 3.75
N GLY A 141 -12.22 5.89 2.80
CA GLY A 141 -11.06 6.61 2.31
C GLY A 141 -9.82 6.54 3.22
N GLU A 142 -9.83 5.71 4.26
CA GLU A 142 -8.62 5.38 5.02
C GLU A 142 -7.62 4.64 4.12
N VAL A 143 -6.34 5.02 4.22
CA VAL A 143 -5.27 4.59 3.32
C VAL A 143 -4.28 3.70 4.06
N CYS A 144 -3.92 2.58 3.46
CA CYS A 144 -2.86 1.71 3.98
C CYS A 144 -1.50 2.43 3.92
N ALA A 145 -0.82 2.55 5.07
CA ALA A 145 0.45 3.28 5.16
C ALA A 145 1.62 2.65 4.38
N ILE A 146 1.45 1.42 3.89
CA ILE A 146 2.49 0.67 3.17
C ILE A 146 2.30 0.83 1.65
N CYS A 147 1.17 0.41 1.06
CA CYS A 147 0.94 0.55 -0.38
C CYS A 147 0.40 1.92 -0.79
N GLN A 148 -0.06 2.73 0.17
CA GLN A 148 -0.71 4.01 -0.06
C GLN A 148 -1.97 3.90 -0.92
N GLU A 149 -2.72 2.80 -0.79
CA GLU A 149 -4.02 2.57 -1.45
C GLU A 149 -5.14 2.54 -0.42
N ASP A 150 -6.36 2.80 -0.88
CA ASP A 150 -7.54 2.81 -0.02
C ASP A 150 -7.83 1.41 0.54
N MET A 151 -8.23 1.36 1.80
CA MET A 151 -8.62 0.13 2.48
C MET A 151 -10.14 -0.01 2.48
N GLU A 152 -10.64 -1.16 2.02
CA GLU A 152 -12.06 -1.50 2.01
C GLU A 152 -12.37 -2.66 2.95
N ALA A 153 -13.57 -2.67 3.54
CA ALA A 153 -14.00 -3.71 4.48
C ALA A 153 -14.09 -5.12 3.85
N ASN A 154 -14.15 -5.20 2.52
CA ASN A 154 -14.19 -6.45 1.76
C ASN A 154 -12.79 -7.04 1.48
N GLN A 155 -11.72 -6.31 1.82
CA GLN A 155 -10.35 -6.74 1.62
C GLN A 155 -9.81 -7.47 2.86
N PRO A 156 -8.80 -8.35 2.71
CA PRO A 156 -8.09 -8.91 3.84
C PRO A 156 -7.29 -7.80 4.54
N LEU A 157 -7.78 -7.39 5.71
CA LEU A 157 -7.17 -6.37 6.57
C LEU A 157 -6.71 -6.96 7.90
N THR A 158 -5.51 -6.56 8.32
CA THR A 158 -4.92 -6.80 9.63
C THR A 158 -4.81 -5.48 10.39
N PHE A 159 -4.46 -5.52 11.68
CA PHE A 159 -4.30 -4.31 12.49
C PHE A 159 -3.22 -4.44 13.56
N CYS A 160 -2.77 -3.29 14.07
CA CYS A 160 -1.74 -3.25 15.11
C CYS A 160 -2.30 -3.62 16.50
N ARG A 161 -2.18 -4.90 16.88
CA ARG A 161 -2.69 -5.48 18.14
C ARG A 161 -1.98 -5.04 19.42
N LYS A 162 -0.76 -4.50 19.30
CA LYS A 162 0.11 -4.17 20.44
C LYS A 162 0.33 -2.68 20.64
N GLY A 163 -0.13 -1.84 19.71
CA GLY A 163 0.22 -0.42 19.66
C GLY A 163 -0.96 0.47 19.34
N CYS A 164 -1.13 0.83 18.07
CA CYS A 164 -2.02 1.91 17.66
C CYS A 164 -3.39 1.51 17.10
N GLY A 165 -3.73 0.21 17.01
CA GLY A 165 -5.04 -0.22 16.52
C GLY A 165 -5.33 0.00 15.02
N ASN A 166 -4.50 0.75 14.28
CA ASN A 166 -4.70 1.08 12.86
C ASN A 166 -4.64 -0.15 11.94
N ASN A 167 -5.37 -0.03 10.82
CA ASN A 167 -5.54 -1.07 9.81
C ASN A 167 -4.42 -1.06 8.75
N PHE A 168 -4.15 -2.24 8.19
CA PHE A 168 -3.26 -2.45 7.05
C PHE A 168 -3.82 -3.60 6.20
N HIS A 169 -3.57 -3.61 4.90
CA HIS A 169 -3.77 -4.84 4.12
C HIS A 169 -2.86 -5.96 4.66
N VAL A 170 -3.40 -7.17 4.81
CA VAL A 170 -2.62 -8.30 5.35
C VAL A 170 -1.39 -8.57 4.47
N GLU A 171 -1.54 -8.55 3.14
CA GLU A 171 -0.43 -8.75 2.20
C GLU A 171 0.63 -7.65 2.33
N CYS A 172 0.22 -6.39 2.48
CA CYS A 172 1.15 -5.29 2.66
C CYS A 172 2.02 -5.48 3.92
N MET A 173 1.39 -5.84 5.04
CA MET A 173 2.12 -6.06 6.29
C MET A 173 3.04 -7.29 6.21
N LYS A 174 2.65 -8.33 5.47
CA LYS A 174 3.52 -9.48 5.19
C LYS A 174 4.75 -9.07 4.39
N VAL A 175 4.57 -8.39 3.25
CA VAL A 175 5.70 -7.94 2.40
C VAL A 175 6.63 -7.03 3.20
N PHE A 176 6.07 -6.11 3.99
CA PHE A 176 6.85 -5.26 4.88
C PHE A 176 7.65 -6.07 5.91
N GLY A 177 7.02 -7.05 6.56
CA GLY A 177 7.68 -7.93 7.52
C GLY A 177 8.79 -8.79 6.90
N GLU A 178 8.57 -9.32 5.70
CA GLU A 178 9.57 -10.10 4.95
C GLU A 178 10.77 -9.21 4.58
N SER A 179 10.50 -7.99 4.09
CA SER A 179 11.52 -6.99 3.76
C SER A 179 12.40 -6.61 4.96
N ARG A 180 11.82 -6.51 6.16
CA ARG A 180 12.57 -6.27 7.42
C ARG A 180 13.38 -7.48 7.86
N ARG A 181 12.79 -8.66 7.79
CA ARG A 181 13.47 -9.91 8.17
C ARG A 181 14.69 -10.18 7.28
N GLN A 182 14.60 -9.88 5.98
CA GLN A 182 15.75 -9.92 5.06
C GLN A 182 16.88 -8.97 5.50
N SER A 183 16.53 -7.81 6.06
CA SER A 183 17.46 -6.85 6.64
C SER A 183 17.86 -7.19 8.09
N LYS A 184 17.48 -8.35 8.63
CA LYS A 184 17.72 -8.79 10.02
C LYS A 184 17.17 -7.83 11.07
N GLU A 185 16.09 -7.12 10.73
CA GLU A 185 15.40 -6.20 11.64
C GLU A 185 14.11 -6.82 12.18
N ASN A 186 13.72 -6.41 13.40
CA ASN A 186 12.44 -6.79 13.99
C ASN A 186 11.28 -6.16 13.21
N ILE A 187 10.16 -6.87 13.18
CA ILE A 187 8.94 -6.42 12.52
C ILE A 187 8.23 -5.45 13.44
N ILE A 188 8.08 -4.21 12.99
CA ILE A 188 7.44 -3.13 13.75
C ILE A 188 6.21 -2.62 13.02
N CYS A 189 5.30 -1.97 13.75
CA CYS A 189 4.20 -1.22 13.13
C CYS A 189 4.75 -0.03 12.32
N PRO A 190 4.38 0.14 11.03
CA PRO A 190 4.83 1.29 10.23
C PRO A 190 4.41 2.66 10.80
N LEU A 191 3.33 2.71 11.58
CA LEU A 191 2.78 3.96 12.13
C LEU A 191 3.32 4.28 13.53
N CYS A 192 3.19 3.35 14.48
CA CYS A 192 3.58 3.59 15.87
C CYS A 192 4.93 2.99 16.27
N ARG A 193 5.59 2.24 15.38
CA ARG A 193 6.89 1.59 15.61
C ARG A 193 6.93 0.55 16.74
N GLN A 194 5.78 0.22 17.33
CA GLN A 194 5.67 -0.86 18.29
C GLN A 194 6.03 -2.20 17.64
N ASP A 195 6.72 -3.06 18.40
CA ASP A 195 7.06 -4.41 17.98
C ASP A 195 5.80 -5.22 17.65
N TRP A 196 5.80 -5.91 16.51
CA TRP A 196 4.68 -6.73 16.04
C TRP A 196 4.74 -8.17 16.59
N GLY A 197 5.87 -8.57 17.18
CA GLY A 197 6.13 -9.89 17.75
C GLY A 197 6.85 -10.85 16.81
N ASP A 198 7.54 -11.81 17.40
CA ASP A 198 8.35 -12.81 16.68
C ASP A 198 7.50 -13.71 15.75
N LEU A 199 6.25 -13.94 16.11
CA LEU A 199 5.29 -14.74 15.33
C LEU A 199 4.51 -13.89 14.30
N ALA A 200 4.90 -12.64 14.05
CA ALA A 200 4.20 -11.74 13.13
C ALA A 200 4.01 -12.36 11.74
N LEU A 201 5.08 -12.86 11.12
CA LEU A 201 4.99 -13.43 9.77
C LEU A 201 4.14 -14.69 9.70
N SER A 202 4.22 -15.56 10.71
CA SER A 202 3.41 -16.78 10.72
C SER A 202 1.93 -16.46 10.95
N ALA A 203 1.61 -15.46 11.78
CA ALA A 203 0.26 -14.96 11.95
C ALA A 203 -0.30 -14.33 10.66
N LEU A 204 0.47 -13.47 9.99
CA LEU A 204 0.06 -12.83 8.73
C LEU A 204 -0.17 -13.87 7.61
N LYS A 205 0.68 -14.89 7.51
CA LYS A 205 0.49 -15.99 6.55
C LYS A 205 -0.80 -16.77 6.82
N LYS A 206 -1.11 -17.06 8.09
CA LYS A 206 -2.39 -17.69 8.46
C LYS A 206 -3.59 -16.80 8.12
N GLU A 207 -3.50 -15.49 8.34
CA GLU A 207 -4.56 -14.54 7.97
C GLU A 207 -4.80 -14.53 6.45
N ILE A 208 -3.74 -14.60 5.64
CA ILE A 208 -3.83 -14.74 4.17
C ILE A 208 -4.47 -16.08 3.79
N ASP A 209 -4.06 -17.18 4.40
CA ASP A 209 -4.63 -18.50 4.12
C ASP A 209 -6.13 -18.55 4.44
N VAL A 210 -6.54 -17.92 5.54
CA VAL A 210 -7.96 -17.79 5.91
C VAL A 210 -8.71 -16.94 4.90
N ALA A 211 -8.14 -15.81 4.47
CA ALA A 211 -8.75 -14.95 3.45
C ALA A 211 -8.92 -15.69 2.12
N ASN A 212 -7.92 -16.47 1.70
CA ASN A 212 -7.96 -17.25 0.46
C ASN A 212 -8.93 -18.43 0.51
N ARG A 213 -9.28 -18.93 1.71
CA ARG A 213 -10.32 -19.96 1.89
C ARG A 213 -11.73 -19.40 1.80
N ALA A 214 -11.92 -18.08 1.87
CA ALA A 214 -13.23 -17.50 1.65
C ALA A 214 -13.69 -17.83 0.22
N PRO A 215 -14.87 -18.43 0.03
CA PRO A 215 -15.33 -18.75 -1.31
C PRO A 215 -15.44 -17.46 -2.11
N ASN A 216 -14.83 -17.44 -3.30
CA ASN A 216 -15.07 -16.37 -4.27
C ASN A 216 -16.57 -16.35 -4.54
N VAL A 217 -17.29 -15.30 -4.17
CA VAL A 217 -18.74 -15.21 -4.40
C VAL A 217 -19.06 -14.23 -5.52
N HIS A 218 -20.13 -14.50 -6.26
CA HIS A 218 -20.65 -13.54 -7.25
C HIS A 218 -21.08 -12.24 -6.55
N LYS A 219 -20.35 -11.14 -6.79
CA LYS A 219 -20.66 -9.82 -6.22
C LYS A 219 -21.88 -9.20 -6.91
N GLY A 220 -22.92 -8.88 -6.14
CA GLY A 220 -24.09 -8.14 -6.64
C GLY A 220 -25.08 -8.95 -7.49
N THR A 221 -24.92 -10.28 -7.58
CA THR A 221 -25.79 -11.15 -8.37
C THR A 221 -26.53 -12.12 -7.47
N SER A 222 -27.85 -12.02 -7.42
CA SER A 222 -28.70 -12.99 -6.71
C SER A 222 -28.65 -14.33 -7.45
N CYS A 223 -28.09 -15.35 -6.82
CA CYS A 223 -27.94 -16.65 -7.45
C CYS A 223 -29.19 -17.50 -7.27
N ARG A 224 -29.84 -17.91 -8.37
CA ARG A 224 -31.08 -18.71 -8.35
C ARG A 224 -30.93 -20.02 -7.56
N LYS A 225 -29.72 -20.58 -7.51
CA LYS A 225 -29.37 -21.81 -6.78
C LYS A 225 -29.24 -21.62 -5.26
N TYR A 226 -28.66 -20.52 -4.80
CA TYR A 226 -28.41 -20.28 -3.37
C TYR A 226 -29.34 -19.23 -2.74
N ARG A 227 -30.27 -18.64 -3.52
CA ARG A 227 -31.26 -17.63 -3.10
C ARG A 227 -30.68 -16.58 -2.15
N GLY A 228 -29.53 -16.02 -2.52
CA GLY A 228 -28.85 -14.98 -1.74
C GLY A 228 -27.58 -14.49 -2.44
N ASP A 229 -26.96 -13.47 -1.85
CA ASP A 229 -25.81 -12.73 -2.41
C ASP A 229 -24.46 -13.43 -2.21
N LYS A 230 -24.47 -14.65 -1.64
CA LYS A 230 -23.27 -15.43 -1.28
C LYS A 230 -23.23 -16.74 -2.08
N CYS A 231 -23.27 -16.65 -3.40
CA CYS A 231 -23.15 -17.80 -4.29
C CYS A 231 -21.69 -18.02 -4.66
N PRO A 232 -21.05 -19.13 -4.22
CA PRO A 232 -19.67 -19.44 -4.56
C PRO A 232 -19.50 -19.63 -6.08
N ILE A 233 -18.53 -18.93 -6.66
CA ILE A 233 -17.98 -19.15 -7.99
C ILE A 233 -17.38 -20.56 -7.97
N GLN A 234 -17.90 -21.43 -8.84
CA GLN A 234 -17.44 -22.82 -8.91
C GLN A 234 -15.94 -22.86 -9.21
N ASP A 235 -15.25 -23.66 -8.39
CA ASP A 235 -13.80 -23.82 -8.16
C ASP A 235 -12.89 -23.93 -9.39
N TYR A 236 -13.42 -24.14 -10.59
CA TYR A 236 -12.64 -24.40 -11.80
C TYR A 236 -12.05 -23.12 -12.43
N LEU A 237 -12.80 -22.01 -12.43
CA LEU A 237 -12.32 -20.73 -13.00
C LEU A 237 -11.21 -20.10 -12.15
N VAL A 238 -11.27 -20.27 -10.82
CA VAL A 238 -10.24 -19.77 -9.90
C VAL A 238 -8.93 -20.54 -10.09
N LYS A 239 -8.99 -21.86 -10.24
CA LYS A 239 -7.82 -22.73 -10.47
C LYS A 239 -7.14 -22.49 -11.83
N ALA A 240 -7.91 -22.11 -12.85
CA ALA A 240 -7.38 -21.77 -14.17
C ALA A 240 -6.64 -20.41 -14.18
N ILE A 241 -7.09 -19.44 -13.38
CA ILE A 241 -6.46 -18.11 -13.27
C ILE A 241 -5.26 -18.14 -12.31
N SER A 242 -5.27 -19.01 -11.28
CA SER A 242 -4.19 -19.13 -10.29
C SER A 242 -2.99 -19.98 -10.72
N GLY A 243 -2.93 -20.44 -11.97
CA GLY A 243 -1.76 -21.15 -12.53
C GLY A 243 -1.49 -22.55 -11.94
N THR A 244 -2.38 -23.06 -11.08
CA THR A 244 -2.31 -24.41 -10.55
C THR A 244 -2.81 -25.41 -11.59
N LYS A 245 -1.94 -26.32 -12.07
CA LYS A 245 -2.33 -27.39 -12.99
C LYS A 245 -3.44 -28.23 -12.35
N VAL A 246 -4.57 -28.35 -13.03
CA VAL A 246 -5.68 -29.24 -12.65
C VAL A 246 -5.61 -30.48 -13.54
N ASP A 247 -5.58 -31.67 -12.95
CA ASP A 247 -5.62 -32.92 -13.70
C ASP A 247 -6.90 -33.00 -14.55
N PRO A 248 -6.79 -33.31 -15.86
CA PRO A 248 -7.91 -33.29 -16.80
C PRO A 248 -9.02 -34.28 -16.44
N GLU A 249 -8.74 -35.32 -15.65
CA GLU A 249 -9.76 -36.27 -15.18
C GLU A 249 -10.73 -35.68 -14.14
N ASN A 250 -10.35 -34.61 -13.45
CA ASN A 250 -11.21 -33.89 -12.49
C ASN A 250 -11.98 -32.72 -13.12
N ALA A 251 -11.76 -32.44 -14.40
CA ALA A 251 -12.53 -31.44 -15.14
C ALA A 251 -13.89 -32.05 -15.53
N LYS A 252 -14.88 -31.96 -14.63
CA LYS A 252 -16.28 -32.21 -15.02
C LYS A 252 -16.65 -31.18 -16.08
N THR A 253 -16.71 -31.64 -17.33
CA THR A 253 -17.22 -30.90 -18.46
C THR A 253 -18.65 -30.46 -18.16
N PHE A 254 -18.93 -29.17 -18.32
CA PHE A 254 -20.30 -28.70 -18.48
C PHE A 254 -20.75 -29.14 -19.88
N GLY A 255 -21.30 -30.35 -19.95
CA GLY A 255 -22.11 -30.82 -21.06
C GLY A 255 -23.58 -30.51 -20.79
N TYR A 256 -24.20 -29.84 -21.75
CA TYR A 256 -25.63 -29.77 -22.05
C TYR A 256 -26.55 -30.68 -21.23
N SER A 257 -27.59 -30.12 -20.61
CA SER A 257 -28.92 -30.73 -20.49
C SER A 257 -29.99 -29.67 -20.20
N LEU A 258 -30.82 -29.41 -21.22
CA LEU A 258 -32.12 -28.70 -21.26
C LEU A 258 -32.13 -27.18 -21.03
#